data_AF-A0AA95FSI1-F1
#
_entry.id   AF-A0AA95FSI1-F1
#
_cell.length_a   1.000
_cell.length_b   1.000
_cell.length_c   1.000
_cell.angle_alpha   90.00
_cell.angle_beta   90.00
_cell.angle_gamma   90.00
#
_symmetry.space_group_name_H-M   'P 1'
#
loop_
_entity.id
_entity.type
_entity.pdbx_description
1 polymer ?
#
loop_
_entity_poly.entity_id
_entity_poly.type
_entity_poly.pdbx_seq_one_letter_code
_entity_poly.pdbx_strand_id
1 'polypeptide(L)'
;MTTIDTRAKSSVLQDWLAELPMMQQTVLLTAVRGPDGLPKYHPTKFVLRWYRRCILLSALDGVVLSDPGAVGGGSFTGPAIESFPGMPWRAAMDQRVTDYLRSLDEVPHHFQMHLMHAVEILGYKHPDERIRSWWHGVYLRLVHDMHLWPETEEQMDARLGDSREGWLARGDVATND
;
A
#
# COMPACT_ATOMS: atom_id res chain seq x y z
N MET A 1 -1.16 -35.56 -26.05
CA MET A 1 -0.43 -35.39 -24.78
C MET A 1 -0.66 -33.96 -24.33
N THR A 2 -1.64 -33.73 -23.45
CA THR A 2 -2.08 -32.39 -23.05
C THR A 2 -1.08 -31.87 -22.03
N THR A 3 -0.27 -30.87 -22.41
CA THR A 3 0.51 -30.09 -21.45
C THR A 3 -0.47 -29.39 -20.52
N ILE A 4 -0.65 -29.93 -19.33
CA ILE A 4 -1.33 -29.24 -18.23
C ILE A 4 -0.37 -28.10 -17.84
N ASP A 5 -0.75 -26.86 -18.17
CA ASP A 5 -0.01 -25.68 -17.71
C ASP A 5 -0.10 -25.64 -16.19
N THR A 6 1.01 -25.98 -15.54
CA THR A 6 1.20 -25.92 -14.09
C THR A 6 1.50 -24.51 -13.59
N ARG A 7 1.12 -23.45 -14.33
CA ARG A 7 0.72 -22.14 -13.74
C ARG A 7 -0.53 -22.30 -12.84
N ALA A 8 -0.48 -23.32 -11.99
CA ALA A 8 -1.44 -23.75 -11.01
C ALA A 8 -1.73 -22.57 -10.10
N LYS A 9 -3.02 -22.23 -9.98
CA LYS A 9 -3.68 -21.45 -8.91
C LYS A 9 -2.72 -20.68 -7.97
N SER A 10 -1.91 -19.78 -8.52
CA SER A 10 -0.99 -18.98 -7.72
C SER A 10 -1.70 -17.71 -7.30
N SER A 11 -1.49 -17.32 -6.04
CA SER A 11 -1.96 -16.03 -5.55
C SER A 11 -1.08 -14.93 -6.12
N VAL A 12 -1.66 -13.78 -6.43
CA VAL A 12 -0.89 -12.56 -6.70
C VAL A 12 -0.45 -11.87 -5.41
N LEU A 13 -0.91 -12.32 -4.24
CA LEU A 13 -0.50 -11.77 -2.95
C LEU A 13 0.86 -12.34 -2.55
N GLN A 14 1.66 -11.53 -1.86
CA GLN A 14 2.87 -12.03 -1.21
C GLN A 14 2.52 -12.86 0.02
N ASP A 15 3.30 -13.90 0.31
CA ASP A 15 2.98 -14.90 1.33
C ASP A 15 2.79 -14.30 2.74
N TRP A 16 3.58 -13.27 3.08
CA TRP A 16 3.53 -12.63 4.41
C TRP A 16 2.17 -12.00 4.72
N LEU A 17 1.35 -11.66 3.71
CA LEU A 17 0.00 -11.13 3.96
C LEU A 17 -0.91 -12.15 4.63
N ALA A 18 -0.69 -13.45 4.40
CA ALA A 18 -1.50 -14.52 4.99
C ALA A 18 -1.27 -14.65 6.50
N GLU A 19 -0.23 -14.03 7.04
CA GLU A 19 0.10 -14.02 8.47
C GLU A 19 -0.60 -12.86 9.23
N LEU A 20 -1.22 -11.92 8.51
CA LEU A 20 -1.94 -10.79 9.11
C LEU A 20 -3.38 -11.16 9.51
N PRO A 21 -4.00 -10.43 10.45
CA PRO A 21 -5.45 -10.47 10.66
C PRO A 21 -6.24 -10.21 9.37
N MET A 22 -7.39 -10.87 9.20
CA MET A 22 -8.23 -10.74 8.01
C MET A 22 -8.67 -9.29 7.75
N MET A 23 -8.91 -8.52 8.81
CA MET A 23 -9.23 -7.10 8.68
C MET A 23 -8.07 -6.27 8.11
N GLN A 24 -6.83 -6.51 8.55
CA GLN A 24 -5.64 -5.86 7.96
C GLN A 24 -5.43 -6.27 6.50
N GLN A 25 -5.60 -7.56 6.19
CA GLN A 25 -5.58 -8.04 4.80
C GLN A 25 -6.62 -7.30 3.95
N THR A 26 -7.83 -7.13 4.46
CA THR A 26 -8.91 -6.42 3.76
C THR A 26 -8.53 -4.96 3.50
N VAL A 27 -8.00 -4.24 4.49
CA VAL A 27 -7.53 -2.85 4.32
C VAL A 27 -6.46 -2.77 3.23
N LEU A 28 -5.46 -3.66 3.24
CA LEU A 28 -4.43 -3.69 2.19
C LEU A 28 -5.04 -3.93 0.79
N LEU A 29 -5.97 -4.88 0.67
CA LEU A 29 -6.57 -5.21 -0.63
C LEU A 29 -7.48 -4.10 -1.16
N THR A 30 -8.20 -3.39 -0.30
CA THR A 30 -9.10 -2.29 -0.71
C THR A 30 -8.33 -1.10 -1.31
N ALA A 31 -7.10 -0.82 -0.83
CA ALA A 31 -6.26 0.26 -1.33
C ALA A 31 -5.51 -0.06 -2.66
N VAL A 32 -5.62 -1.28 -3.20
CA VAL A 32 -4.91 -1.69 -4.42
C VAL A 32 -5.32 -0.87 -5.64
N ARG A 33 -6.59 -0.48 -5.75
CA ARG A 33 -7.11 0.29 -6.87
C ARG A 33 -6.92 1.78 -6.63
N GLY A 34 -6.57 2.50 -7.70
CA GLY A 34 -6.55 3.96 -7.63
C GLY A 34 -7.94 4.55 -7.76
N PRO A 35 -8.14 5.81 -7.36
CA PRO A 35 -9.41 6.47 -7.49
C PRO A 35 -9.73 6.75 -8.96
N ASP A 36 -11.00 6.62 -9.32
CA ASP A 36 -11.49 7.04 -10.63
C ASP A 36 -11.51 8.57 -10.76
N GLY A 37 -11.48 9.06 -12.00
CA GLY A 37 -11.55 10.50 -12.30
C GLY A 37 -10.20 11.23 -12.32
N LEU A 38 -9.12 10.63 -11.81
CA LEU A 38 -7.79 11.23 -11.89
C LEU A 38 -7.11 11.00 -13.25
N PRO A 39 -6.27 11.92 -13.73
CA PRO A 39 -5.46 11.72 -14.93
C PRO A 39 -4.60 10.45 -14.87
N LYS A 40 -4.40 9.80 -16.03
CA LYS A 40 -3.63 8.54 -16.15
C LYS A 40 -2.22 8.60 -15.56
N TYR A 41 -1.60 9.78 -15.45
CA TYR A 41 -0.25 9.96 -14.89
C TYR A 41 -0.23 10.92 -13.68
N HIS A 42 -1.36 11.04 -12.98
CA HIS A 42 -1.44 11.75 -11.71
C HIS A 42 -0.45 11.15 -10.68
N PRO A 43 0.17 11.95 -9.78
CA PRO A 43 1.13 11.49 -8.78
C PRO A 43 0.72 10.24 -7.98
N THR A 44 -0.57 10.13 -7.64
CA THR A 44 -1.18 8.95 -6.98
C THR A 44 -0.80 7.62 -7.63
N LYS A 45 -0.69 7.58 -8.97
CA LYS A 45 -0.37 6.34 -9.68
C LYS A 45 1.01 5.82 -9.35
N PHE A 46 2.00 6.70 -9.19
CA PHE A 46 3.38 6.29 -8.92
C PHE A 46 3.53 5.79 -7.48
N VAL A 47 2.87 6.45 -6.52
CA VAL A 47 2.74 5.96 -5.14
C VAL A 47 2.06 4.59 -5.11
N LEU A 48 0.94 4.43 -5.82
CA LEU A 48 0.21 3.16 -5.90
C LEU A 48 0.98 2.03 -6.58
N ARG A 49 1.82 2.34 -7.57
CA ARG A 49 2.69 1.33 -8.18
C ARG A 49 3.64 0.74 -7.16
N TRP A 50 4.26 1.61 -6.35
CA TRP A 50 5.15 1.14 -5.29
C TRP A 50 4.38 0.39 -4.20
N TYR A 51 3.22 0.91 -3.79
CA TYR A 51 2.33 0.24 -2.83
C TYR A 51 2.00 -1.19 -3.27
N ARG A 52 1.55 -1.35 -4.52
CA ARG A 52 1.21 -2.68 -5.07
C ARG A 52 2.41 -3.62 -5.09
N ARG A 53 3.60 -3.14 -5.42
CA ARG A 53 4.83 -3.96 -5.40
C ARG A 53 5.18 -4.48 -4.01
N CYS A 54 4.72 -3.83 -2.95
CA CYS A 54 4.98 -4.24 -1.57
C CYS A 54 4.02 -5.34 -1.08
N ILE A 55 2.88 -5.54 -1.74
CA ILE A 55 1.89 -6.55 -1.32
C ILE A 55 1.52 -7.57 -2.41
N LEU A 56 1.86 -7.29 -3.67
CA LEU A 56 1.58 -8.14 -4.81
C LEU A 56 2.86 -8.67 -5.47
N LEU A 57 2.74 -9.84 -6.07
CA LEU A 57 3.61 -10.34 -7.12
C LEU A 57 3.30 -9.61 -8.43
N SER A 58 4.30 -9.44 -9.28
CA SER A 58 4.05 -9.07 -10.67
C SER A 58 3.34 -10.22 -11.38
N ALA A 59 2.10 -10.00 -11.82
CA ALA A 59 1.34 -11.01 -12.55
C ALA A 59 1.97 -11.39 -13.91
N LEU A 60 2.76 -10.49 -14.50
CA LEU A 60 3.47 -10.76 -15.76
C LEU A 60 4.77 -11.52 -15.54
N ASP A 61 5.46 -11.25 -14.43
CA ASP A 61 6.82 -11.76 -14.18
C ASP A 61 6.85 -12.91 -13.16
N GLY A 62 5.78 -13.11 -12.38
CA GLY A 62 5.69 -14.14 -11.34
C GLY A 62 6.61 -13.91 -10.14
N VAL A 63 7.10 -12.68 -9.93
CA VAL A 63 8.09 -12.35 -8.88
C VAL A 63 7.70 -11.12 -8.07
N VAL A 64 8.26 -11.00 -6.86
CA VAL A 64 8.25 -9.76 -6.07
C VAL A 64 9.21 -8.75 -6.70
N LEU A 65 8.75 -7.52 -6.91
CA LEU A 65 9.56 -6.40 -7.39
C LEU A 65 9.89 -5.47 -6.21
N SER A 66 10.90 -5.83 -5.41
CA SER A 66 11.27 -5.15 -4.15
C SER A 66 12.06 -3.84 -4.31
N ASP A 67 12.16 -3.32 -5.53
CA ASP A 67 12.75 -2.02 -5.84
C ASP A 67 11.73 -1.20 -6.67
N PRO A 68 11.44 0.06 -6.32
CA PRO A 68 10.45 0.88 -7.02
C PRO A 68 10.86 1.24 -8.46
N GLY A 69 12.15 1.16 -8.79
CA GLY A 69 12.69 1.39 -10.13
C GLY A 69 12.87 0.12 -10.96
N ALA A 70 12.69 -1.08 -10.37
CA ALA A 70 12.87 -2.33 -11.10
C ALA A 70 11.97 -2.43 -12.34
N VAL A 71 12.53 -2.88 -13.46
CA VAL A 71 11.81 -3.14 -14.71
C VAL A 71 10.83 -4.32 -14.52
N GLY A 72 9.73 -4.35 -15.27
CA GLY A 72 8.67 -5.36 -15.17
C GLY A 72 7.34 -4.79 -14.68
N GLY A 73 6.36 -5.66 -14.38
CA GLY A 73 5.08 -5.31 -13.74
C GLY A 73 4.07 -4.55 -14.60
N GLY A 74 4.40 -4.26 -15.86
CA GLY A 74 3.51 -3.61 -16.82
C GLY A 74 3.02 -2.24 -16.34
N SER A 75 1.78 -1.88 -16.68
CA SER A 75 1.24 -0.57 -16.28
C SER A 75 0.84 -0.50 -14.79
N PHE A 76 0.56 -1.65 -14.18
CA PHE A 76 -0.10 -1.81 -12.88
C PHE A 76 0.89 -1.87 -11.71
N THR A 77 1.89 -2.74 -11.79
CA THR A 77 3.04 -2.86 -10.86
C THR A 77 4.33 -2.43 -11.57
N GLY A 78 4.25 -1.55 -12.56
CA GLY A 78 5.41 -1.00 -13.26
C GLY A 78 6.29 -0.10 -12.38
N PRO A 79 7.42 0.40 -12.92
CA PRO A 79 8.29 1.31 -12.17
C PRO A 79 7.52 2.53 -11.65
N ALA A 80 7.75 2.86 -10.38
CA ALA A 80 7.24 4.06 -9.72
C ALA A 80 8.18 5.25 -9.93
N ILE A 81 9.45 4.97 -10.18
CA ILE A 81 10.51 5.95 -10.47
C ILE A 81 11.32 5.50 -11.68
N GLU A 82 12.05 6.43 -12.27
CA GLU A 82 13.13 6.09 -13.20
C GLU A 82 14.33 5.61 -12.39
N SER A 83 14.96 4.53 -12.84
CA SER A 83 16.12 3.95 -12.18
C SER A 83 17.40 4.35 -12.91
N PHE A 84 18.33 4.97 -12.21
CA PHE A 84 19.67 5.32 -12.71
C PHE A 84 20.74 4.66 -11.83
N PRO A 85 21.90 4.24 -12.41
CA PRO A 85 22.99 3.68 -11.63
C PRO A 85 23.42 4.61 -10.49
N GLY A 86 23.44 4.09 -9.26
CA GLY A 86 23.86 4.83 -8.06
C GLY A 86 22.81 5.78 -7.46
N MET A 87 21.61 5.90 -8.04
CA MET A 87 20.55 6.74 -7.46
C MET A 87 19.88 6.01 -6.29
N PRO A 88 19.87 6.58 -5.06
CA PRO A 88 19.12 6.00 -3.95
C PRO A 88 17.62 6.18 -4.21
N TRP A 89 16.89 5.08 -4.39
CA TRP A 89 15.47 5.11 -4.74
C TRP A 89 14.61 5.87 -3.71
N ARG A 90 15.03 5.87 -2.43
CA ARG A 90 14.30 6.55 -1.34
C ARG A 90 14.05 8.01 -1.65
N ALA A 91 15.08 8.77 -2.04
CA ALA A 91 14.94 10.19 -2.36
C ALA A 91 14.00 10.43 -3.56
N ALA A 92 14.06 9.57 -4.58
CA ALA A 92 13.17 9.65 -5.73
C ALA A 92 11.71 9.36 -5.34
N MET A 93 11.48 8.38 -4.48
CA MET A 93 10.15 8.06 -3.96
C MET A 93 9.64 9.13 -2.99
N ASP A 94 10.51 9.75 -2.20
CA ASP A 94 10.15 10.87 -1.31
C ASP A 94 9.61 12.06 -2.13
N GLN A 95 10.20 12.32 -3.30
CA GLN A 95 9.68 13.30 -4.26
C GLN A 95 8.30 12.90 -4.78
N ARG A 96 8.06 11.62 -5.13
CA ARG A 96 6.73 11.15 -5.55
C ARG A 96 5.67 11.35 -4.48
N VAL A 97 6.02 11.15 -3.21
CA VAL A 97 5.11 11.40 -2.08
C VAL A 97 4.88 12.90 -1.87
N THR A 98 5.91 13.74 -2.07
CA THR A 98 5.75 15.20 -2.07
C THR A 98 4.82 15.67 -3.17
N ASP A 99 4.96 15.14 -4.39
CA ASP A 99 4.08 15.47 -5.51
C ASP A 99 2.64 15.02 -5.23
N TYR A 100 2.46 13.84 -4.60
CA TYR A 100 1.16 13.34 -4.16
C TYR A 100 0.48 14.24 -3.14
N LEU A 101 1.20 14.63 -2.08
CA LEU A 101 0.67 15.52 -1.03
C LEU A 101 0.29 16.90 -1.58
N ARG A 102 1.07 17.42 -2.52
CA ARG A 102 0.76 18.70 -3.19
C ARG A 102 -0.50 18.65 -4.06
N SER A 103 -0.93 17.46 -4.45
CA SER A 103 -2.14 17.26 -5.27
C SER A 103 -3.26 16.56 -4.49
N LEU A 104 -3.19 16.53 -3.15
CA LEU A 104 -4.11 15.75 -2.32
C LEU A 104 -5.55 16.25 -2.40
N ASP A 105 -5.76 17.55 -2.60
CA ASP A 105 -7.09 18.15 -2.78
C ASP A 105 -7.82 17.64 -4.05
N GLU A 106 -7.08 17.10 -5.02
CA GLU A 106 -7.65 16.49 -6.23
C GLU A 106 -8.15 15.05 -5.95
N VAL A 107 -7.68 14.44 -4.87
CA VAL A 107 -7.87 13.02 -4.57
C VAL A 107 -9.15 12.79 -3.77
N PRO A 108 -10.04 11.86 -4.17
CA PRO A 108 -11.22 11.53 -3.38
C PRO A 108 -10.85 11.14 -1.95
N HIS A 109 -11.44 11.84 -0.97
CA HIS A 109 -11.13 11.68 0.44
C HIS A 109 -11.21 10.23 0.94
N HIS A 110 -12.22 9.48 0.49
CA HIS A 110 -12.37 8.06 0.83
C HIS A 110 -11.17 7.22 0.38
N PHE A 111 -10.66 7.45 -0.84
CA PHE A 111 -9.46 6.77 -1.31
C PHE A 111 -8.24 7.17 -0.47
N GLN A 112 -8.07 8.46 -0.14
CA GLN A 112 -6.97 8.92 0.69
C GLN A 112 -6.99 8.23 2.07
N MET A 113 -8.16 8.10 2.71
CA MET A 113 -8.29 7.40 3.98
C MET A 113 -7.90 5.92 3.88
N HIS A 114 -8.38 5.22 2.84
CA HIS A 114 -7.98 3.82 2.62
C HIS A 114 -6.49 3.66 2.38
N LEU A 115 -5.89 4.52 1.56
CA LEU A 115 -4.45 4.47 1.31
C LEU A 115 -3.66 4.75 2.59
N MET A 116 -4.05 5.75 3.39
CA MET A 116 -3.39 6.08 4.65
C MET A 116 -3.36 4.89 5.62
N HIS A 117 -4.50 4.21 5.81
CA HIS A 117 -4.56 3.00 6.65
C HIS A 117 -3.81 1.81 6.05
N ALA A 118 -3.76 1.69 4.73
CA ALA A 118 -2.98 0.62 4.12
C ALA A 118 -1.46 0.83 4.28
N VAL A 119 -0.98 2.07 4.17
CA VAL A 119 0.45 2.37 4.34
C VAL A 119 0.87 2.38 5.82
N GLU A 120 -0.05 2.63 6.74
CA GLU A 120 0.09 2.37 8.18
C GLU A 120 0.47 0.90 8.42
N ILE A 121 -0.32 -0.04 7.88
CA ILE A 121 -0.05 -1.48 7.99
C ILE A 121 1.29 -1.83 7.37
N LEU A 122 1.62 -1.31 6.18
CA LEU A 122 2.95 -1.53 5.57
C LEU A 122 4.08 -0.99 6.44
N GLY A 123 3.88 0.17 7.05
CA GLY A 123 4.85 0.83 7.92
C GLY A 123 5.14 0.06 9.21
N TYR A 124 4.21 -0.77 9.67
CA TYR A 124 4.40 -1.61 10.85
C TYR A 124 4.77 -3.06 10.51
N LYS A 125 4.12 -3.66 9.50
CA LYS A 125 4.11 -5.12 9.32
C LYS A 125 4.95 -5.65 8.16
N HIS A 126 5.42 -4.80 7.23
CA HIS A 126 6.16 -5.31 6.07
C HIS A 126 7.47 -6.01 6.50
N PRO A 127 7.81 -7.20 5.96
CA PRO A 127 8.95 -8.00 6.43
C PRO A 127 10.32 -7.41 6.06
N ASP A 128 10.43 -6.71 4.93
CA ASP A 128 11.63 -5.94 4.58
C ASP A 128 11.67 -4.62 5.36
N GLU A 129 12.62 -4.51 6.30
CA GLU A 129 12.85 -3.33 7.14
C GLU A 129 13.02 -2.03 6.35
N ARG A 130 13.65 -2.07 5.17
CA ARG A 130 13.87 -0.90 4.34
C ARG A 130 12.54 -0.38 3.79
N ILE A 131 11.66 -1.30 3.37
CA ILE A 131 10.32 -0.98 2.86
C ILE A 131 9.42 -0.52 4.01
N ARG A 132 9.45 -1.25 5.13
CA ARG A 132 8.72 -0.93 6.36
C ARG A 132 9.02 0.47 6.87
N SER A 133 10.29 0.77 7.14
CA SER A 133 10.73 2.10 7.61
C SER A 133 10.35 3.23 6.65
N TRP A 134 10.40 3.00 5.34
CA TRP A 134 9.99 4.01 4.36
C TRP A 134 8.49 4.26 4.40
N TRP A 135 7.65 3.22 4.35
CA TRP A 135 6.19 3.37 4.42
C TRP A 135 5.71 3.93 5.75
N HIS A 136 6.39 3.62 6.86
CA HIS A 136 6.11 4.27 8.15
C HIS A 136 6.34 5.79 8.05
N GLY A 137 7.44 6.21 7.42
CA GLY A 137 7.67 7.63 7.14
C GLY A 137 6.58 8.26 6.27
N VAL A 138 6.07 7.54 5.27
CA VAL A 138 4.94 8.01 4.44
C VAL A 138 3.66 8.13 5.27
N TYR A 139 3.33 7.12 6.08
CA TYR A 139 2.18 7.14 6.98
C TYR A 139 2.19 8.39 7.88
N LEU A 140 3.32 8.67 8.54
CA LEU A 140 3.47 9.85 9.38
C LEU A 140 3.24 11.15 8.60
N ARG A 141 3.73 11.24 7.36
CA ARG A 141 3.50 12.41 6.50
C ARG A 141 2.02 12.58 6.17
N LEU A 142 1.30 11.52 5.82
CA LEU A 142 -0.14 11.58 5.50
C LEU A 142 -0.98 11.99 6.72
N VAL A 143 -0.68 11.41 7.88
CA VAL A 143 -1.38 11.72 9.14
C VAL A 143 -1.17 13.18 9.54
N HIS A 144 0.07 13.67 9.47
CA HIS A 144 0.37 15.06 9.82
C HIS A 144 -0.23 16.06 8.82
N ASP A 145 -0.27 15.75 7.53
CA ASP A 145 -0.93 16.57 6.51
C ASP A 145 -2.43 16.75 6.82
N MET A 146 -3.06 15.68 7.32
CA MET A 146 -4.44 15.71 7.81
C MET A 146 -4.62 16.28 9.23
N HIS A 147 -3.54 16.75 9.87
CA HIS A 147 -3.52 17.28 11.23
C HIS A 147 -4.04 16.29 12.30
N LEU A 148 -3.76 15.01 12.10
CA LEU A 148 -4.14 13.92 13.01
C LEU A 148 -2.95 13.48 13.87
N TRP A 149 -3.23 12.66 14.89
CA TRP A 149 -2.21 11.97 15.67
C TRP A 149 -1.94 10.58 15.11
N PRO A 150 -0.67 10.19 14.91
CA PRO A 150 -0.35 8.83 14.48
C PRO A 150 -0.78 7.81 15.52
N GLU A 151 -1.46 6.77 15.04
CA GLU A 151 -1.80 5.59 15.82
C GLU A 151 -0.55 4.71 15.97
N THR A 152 -0.37 4.14 17.18
CA THR A 152 0.68 3.14 17.46
C THR A 152 0.35 1.79 16.80
N GLU A 153 1.35 0.92 16.66
CA GLU A 153 1.14 -0.43 16.13
C GLU A 153 0.11 -1.22 16.96
N GLU A 154 0.17 -1.11 18.28
CA GLU A 154 -0.75 -1.79 19.20
C GLU A 154 -2.19 -1.29 19.06
N GLN A 155 -2.36 0.02 18.88
CA GLN A 155 -3.68 0.60 18.64
C GLN A 155 -4.26 0.18 17.28
N MET A 156 -3.42 0.11 16.24
CA MET A 156 -3.80 -0.39 14.92
C MET A 156 -4.19 -1.86 15.00
N ASP A 157 -3.40 -2.70 15.68
CA ASP A 157 -3.69 -4.12 15.87
C ASP A 157 -4.99 -4.33 16.67
N ALA A 158 -5.27 -3.50 17.67
CA ALA A 158 -6.52 -3.56 18.41
C ALA A 158 -7.74 -3.19 17.53
N ARG A 159 -7.60 -2.16 16.67
CA ARG A 159 -8.67 -1.66 15.79
C ARG A 159 -8.91 -2.54 14.56
N LEU A 160 -7.84 -3.11 14.00
CA LEU A 160 -7.84 -3.92 12.77
C LEU A 160 -7.57 -5.40 13.04
N GLY A 161 -7.73 -5.86 14.28
CA GLY A 161 -7.73 -7.28 14.62
C GLY A 161 -9.07 -7.94 14.30
N ASP A 162 -9.12 -9.27 14.30
CA ASP A 162 -10.32 -10.03 13.89
C ASP A 162 -11.38 -10.18 15.02
N SER A 163 -11.43 -9.23 15.96
CA SER A 163 -12.37 -9.25 17.08
C SER A 163 -13.43 -8.14 16.96
N ARG A 164 -14.70 -8.51 17.16
CA ARG A 164 -15.81 -7.54 17.13
C ARG A 164 -15.68 -6.48 18.23
N GLU A 165 -15.21 -6.88 19.41
CA GLU A 165 -14.99 -5.96 20.54
C GLU A 165 -13.96 -4.89 20.19
N GLY A 166 -12.80 -5.28 19.64
CA GLY A 166 -11.76 -4.34 19.20
C GLY A 166 -12.26 -3.39 18.12
N TRP A 167 -13.05 -3.89 17.16
CA TRP A 167 -13.67 -3.05 16.13
C TRP A 167 -14.65 -2.02 16.72
N LEU A 168 -15.52 -2.44 17.64
CA LEU A 168 -16.53 -1.55 18.26
C LEU A 168 -15.92 -0.55 19.25
N ALA A 169 -14.79 -0.87 19.89
CA ALA A 169 -14.19 -0.05 20.94
C ALA A 169 -13.87 1.39 20.50
N ARG A 170 -13.72 1.62 19.19
CA ARG A 170 -13.44 2.95 18.60
C ARG A 170 -14.43 3.36 17.51
N GLY A 171 -15.48 2.58 17.29
CA GLY A 171 -16.54 2.90 16.34
C GLY A 171 -17.39 4.06 16.85
N ASP A 172 -17.84 4.92 15.94
CA ASP A 172 -18.88 5.89 16.27
C ASP A 172 -20.21 5.16 16.45
N VAL A 173 -21.02 5.58 17.43
CA VAL A 173 -22.33 4.95 17.71
C VAL A 173 -23.27 4.95 16.51
N ALA A 174 -23.09 5.88 15.57
CA ALA A 174 -23.84 5.94 14.31
C ALA A 174 -23.52 4.80 13.33
N THR A 175 -22.44 4.06 13.55
CA THR A 175 -21.99 2.94 12.69
C THR A 175 -22.23 1.56 13.31
N ASN A 176 -22.93 1.50 14.45
CA ASN A 176 -23.29 0.25 15.09
C ASN A 176 -24.54 -0.34 14.43
N ASP A 177 -24.41 -1.54 13.85
CA ASP A 177 -25.52 -2.36 13.32
C ASP A 177 -26.43 -2.93 14.43
#